data_AF-A0A920NDB5-F1
#
_entry.id   AF-A0A920NDB5-F1
#
_cell.length_a   1.000
_cell.length_b   1.000
_cell.length_c   1.000
_cell.angle_alpha   90.00
_cell.angle_beta   90.00
_cell.angle_gamma   90.00
#
_symmetry.space_group_name_H-M   'P 1'
#
loop_
_entity.id
_entity.type
_entity.pdbx_description
1 polymer ?
#
loop_
_entity_poly.entity_id
_entity_poly.type
_entity_poly.pdbx_seq_one_letter_code
_entity_poly.pdbx_strand_id
1 'polypeptide(L)'
;MMRQVLTRRFTRLLSEDPDRERETWPDLVLLDGGPGQVSSACKVFADLGISEVPVVGVGKGPDRDAGGGRLYFPDRNPIMLPPKNPVLYFIQRLRDEAHRFALEAIEHAVPKKLGIPSWMK
;
A
#
# COMPACT_ATOMS: atom_id res chain seq x y z
N MET A 1 8.30 7.52 -5.71
CA MET A 1 8.45 6.83 -4.42
C MET A 1 7.97 5.36 -4.47
N MET A 2 6.70 5.05 -4.74
CA MET A 2 6.17 3.67 -4.75
C MET A 2 6.96 2.69 -5.63
N ARG A 3 7.33 3.11 -6.85
CA ARG A 3 8.18 2.33 -7.76
C ARG A 3 9.45 1.81 -7.05
N GLN A 4 10.19 2.70 -6.41
CA GLN A 4 11.44 2.36 -5.73
C GLN A 4 11.23 1.38 -4.55
N VAL A 5 10.15 1.54 -3.79
CA VAL A 5 9.82 0.64 -2.66
C VAL A 5 9.54 -0.76 -3.18
N LEU A 6 8.67 -0.88 -4.19
CA LEU A 6 8.32 -2.16 -4.79
C LEU A 6 9.54 -2.82 -5.44
N THR A 7 10.30 -2.07 -6.24
CA THR A 7 11.53 -2.59 -6.86
C THR A 7 12.48 -3.14 -5.80
N ARG A 8 12.79 -2.37 -4.75
CA ARG A 8 13.70 -2.83 -3.68
C ARG A 8 13.20 -4.09 -2.97
N ARG A 9 11.91 -4.14 -2.61
CA ARG A 9 11.34 -5.29 -1.90
C ARG A 9 11.40 -6.55 -2.75
N PHE A 10 10.92 -6.47 -3.99
CA PHE A 10 10.76 -7.64 -4.84
C PHE A 10 12.07 -8.09 -5.49
N THR A 11 13.01 -7.20 -5.80
CA THR A 11 14.38 -7.59 -6.18
C THR A 11 15.05 -8.40 -5.07
N ARG A 12 14.85 -8.01 -3.81
CA ARG A 12 15.38 -8.78 -2.67
C ARG A 12 14.72 -10.14 -2.53
N LEU A 13 13.39 -10.22 -2.66
CA LEU A 13 12.67 -11.51 -2.63
C LEU A 13 13.15 -12.45 -3.74
N LEU A 14 13.29 -11.96 -4.98
CA LEU A 14 13.84 -12.73 -6.10
C LEU A 14 15.26 -13.22 -5.85
N SER A 15 16.08 -12.46 -5.10
CA SER A 15 17.45 -12.86 -4.77
C SER A 15 17.53 -13.86 -3.61
N GLU A 16 16.65 -13.73 -2.60
CA GLU A 16 16.70 -14.53 -1.37
C GLU A 16 15.88 -15.82 -1.46
N ASP A 17 14.87 -15.85 -2.33
CA ASP A 17 13.92 -16.95 -2.52
C ASP A 17 13.40 -16.96 -3.97
N PRO A 18 14.26 -17.30 -4.95
CA PRO A 18 13.92 -17.29 -6.38
C PRO A 18 12.81 -18.27 -6.73
N ASP A 19 12.78 -19.43 -6.06
CA ASP A 19 11.82 -20.51 -6.27
C ASP A 19 10.51 -20.31 -5.47
N ARG A 20 10.45 -19.26 -4.65
CA ARG A 20 9.26 -18.83 -3.87
C ARG A 20 8.76 -19.90 -2.90
N GLU A 21 9.68 -20.63 -2.27
CA GLU A 21 9.34 -21.71 -1.36
C GLU A 21 9.08 -21.21 0.07
N ARG A 22 9.43 -19.97 0.38
CA ARG A 22 9.26 -19.37 1.71
C ARG A 22 7.98 -18.54 1.78
N GLU A 23 7.42 -18.46 2.99
CA GLU A 23 6.23 -17.64 3.31
C GLU A 23 6.49 -16.11 3.25
N THR A 24 7.61 -15.66 2.66
CA THR A 24 7.98 -14.24 2.57
C THR A 24 7.34 -13.55 1.36
N TRP A 25 6.90 -14.32 0.37
CA TRP A 25 6.18 -13.82 -0.80
C TRP A 25 4.73 -13.49 -0.43
N PRO A 26 4.22 -12.31 -0.81
CA PRO A 26 2.83 -11.97 -0.56
C PRO A 26 1.90 -12.65 -1.57
N ASP A 27 0.78 -13.20 -1.09
CA ASP A 27 -0.31 -13.68 -1.95
C ASP A 27 -1.10 -12.54 -2.62
N LEU A 28 -0.98 -11.32 -2.09
CA LEU A 28 -1.64 -10.12 -2.60
C LEU A 28 -0.87 -8.87 -2.20
N VAL A 29 -0.70 -7.95 -3.15
CA VAL A 29 -0.25 -6.59 -2.86
C VAL A 29 -1.44 -5.64 -2.90
N LEU A 30 -1.79 -5.10 -1.72
CA LEU A 30 -2.79 -4.06 -1.56
C LEU A 30 -2.10 -2.69 -1.52
N LEU A 31 -2.48 -1.78 -2.42
CA LEU A 31 -1.94 -0.43 -2.52
C LEU A 31 -2.94 0.59 -1.97
N ASP A 32 -2.49 1.52 -1.12
CA ASP A 32 -3.31 2.67 -0.70
C ASP A 32 -3.29 3.77 -1.76
N GLY A 33 -3.98 3.49 -2.88
CA GLY A 33 -4.26 4.49 -3.90
C GLY A 33 -4.93 3.93 -5.16
N GLY A 34 -5.15 4.85 -6.09
CA GLY A 34 -5.99 4.63 -7.26
C GLY A 34 -5.26 4.01 -8.47
N PRO A 35 -5.85 4.10 -9.67
CA PRO A 35 -5.43 3.35 -10.85
C PRO A 35 -4.01 3.71 -11.32
N GLY A 36 -3.56 4.95 -11.13
CA GLY A 36 -2.20 5.37 -11.45
C GLY A 36 -1.13 4.63 -10.62
N GLN A 37 -1.43 4.33 -9.34
CA GLN A 37 -0.53 3.56 -8.49
C GLN A 37 -0.53 2.08 -8.87
N VAL A 38 -1.70 1.50 -9.16
CA VAL A 38 -1.82 0.12 -9.69
C VAL A 38 -1.00 -0.03 -10.96
N SER A 39 -1.16 0.88 -11.93
CA SER A 39 -0.38 0.86 -13.18
C SER A 39 1.12 0.94 -12.93
N SER A 40 1.56 1.78 -11.98
CA SER A 40 2.98 1.91 -11.62
C SER A 40 3.54 0.61 -11.03
N ALA A 41 2.78 -0.06 -10.15
CA ALA A 41 3.16 -1.34 -9.57
C ALA A 41 3.23 -2.46 -10.63
N CYS A 42 2.23 -2.54 -11.52
CA CYS A 42 2.25 -3.51 -12.62
C CYS A 42 3.46 -3.33 -13.52
N LYS A 43 3.86 -2.08 -13.82
CA LYS A 43 5.10 -1.83 -14.58
C LYS A 43 6.33 -2.37 -13.85
N VAL A 44 6.45 -2.16 -12.55
CA VAL A 44 7.57 -2.71 -11.77
C VAL A 44 7.58 -4.24 -11.80
N PHE A 45 6.42 -4.87 -11.65
CA PHE A 45 6.33 -6.32 -11.68
C PHE A 45 6.71 -6.87 -13.05
N ALA A 46 6.24 -6.23 -14.13
CA ALA A 46 6.66 -6.56 -15.48
C ALA A 46 8.18 -6.38 -15.68
N ASP A 47 8.76 -5.27 -15.21
CA ASP A 47 10.20 -4.98 -15.27
C ASP A 47 11.03 -6.05 -14.52
N LEU A 48 10.45 -6.68 -13.49
CA LEU A 48 11.08 -7.74 -12.68
C LEU A 48 10.69 -9.17 -13.08
N GLY A 49 9.85 -9.34 -14.11
CA GLY A 49 9.37 -10.67 -14.54
C GLY A 49 8.41 -11.36 -13.56
N ILE A 50 7.72 -10.60 -12.71
CA ILE A 50 6.76 -11.13 -11.72
C ILE A 50 5.35 -11.06 -12.29
N SER A 51 4.68 -12.21 -12.40
CA SER A 51 3.31 -12.30 -12.93
C SER A 51 2.31 -12.95 -11.96
N GLU A 52 2.75 -13.81 -11.02
CA GLU A 52 1.80 -14.55 -10.16
C GLU A 52 1.29 -13.75 -8.95
N VAL A 53 1.90 -12.61 -8.61
CA VAL A 53 1.48 -11.81 -7.45
C VAL A 53 0.40 -10.80 -7.86
N PRO A 54 -0.86 -10.95 -7.42
CA PRO A 54 -1.91 -10.01 -7.76
C PRO A 54 -1.71 -8.66 -7.07
N VAL A 55 -2.18 -7.61 -7.73
CA VAL A 55 -2.10 -6.22 -7.25
C VAL A 55 -3.50 -5.61 -7.25
N VAL A 56 -3.89 -5.02 -6.13
CA VAL A 56 -5.17 -4.30 -5.99
C VAL A 56 -4.93 -2.94 -5.36
N GLY A 57 -5.44 -1.88 -5.97
CA GLY A 57 -5.44 -0.53 -5.40
C GLY A 57 -6.72 -0.27 -4.62
N VAL A 58 -6.61 0.43 -3.50
CA VAL A 58 -7.74 0.91 -2.71
C VAL A 58 -7.73 2.42 -2.68
N GLY A 59 -8.73 3.02 -3.29
CA GLY A 59 -8.87 4.48 -3.37
C GLY A 59 -10.23 4.96 -2.93
N LYS A 60 -10.37 6.29 -2.87
CA LYS A 60 -11.65 6.94 -2.60
C LYS A 60 -12.57 6.83 -3.81
N GLY A 61 -13.86 6.61 -3.57
CA GLY A 61 -14.89 6.82 -4.58
C GLY A 61 -15.00 8.29 -5.02
N PRO A 62 -15.71 8.56 -6.13
CA PRO A 62 -15.94 9.92 -6.63
C PRO A 62 -16.76 10.77 -5.66
N ASP A 63 -17.64 10.16 -4.87
CA ASP A 63 -18.31 10.83 -3.75
C ASP A 63 -17.35 10.89 -2.56
N ARG A 64 -17.08 12.13 -2.12
CA ARG A 64 -16.24 12.44 -0.96
C ARG A 64 -16.93 12.08 0.37
N ASP A 65 -18.20 11.69 0.30
CA ASP A 65 -19.05 11.40 1.44
C ASP A 65 -19.24 9.89 1.64
N ALA A 66 -18.86 9.42 2.84
CA ALA A 66 -19.22 8.13 3.44
C ALA A 66 -18.66 6.83 2.80
N GLY A 67 -17.40 6.52 3.13
CA GLY A 67 -16.97 5.13 3.45
C GLY A 67 -16.82 4.11 2.31
N GLY A 68 -17.19 4.45 1.08
CA GLY A 68 -17.08 3.55 -0.08
C GLY A 68 -15.67 3.52 -0.67
N GLY A 69 -14.84 2.57 -0.23
CA GLY A 69 -13.58 2.27 -0.90
C GLY A 69 -13.83 1.68 -2.30
N ARG A 70 -13.15 2.20 -3.33
CA ARG A 70 -13.08 1.58 -4.66
C ARG A 70 -11.87 0.67 -4.72
N LEU A 71 -12.07 -0.55 -5.22
CA LEU A 71 -10.98 -1.47 -5.52
C LEU A 71 -10.65 -1.36 -7.00
N TYR A 72 -9.40 -1.06 -7.29
CA TYR A 72 -8.85 -0.89 -8.63
C TYR A 72 -8.02 -2.12 -8.99
N PHE A 73 -8.28 -2.67 -10.16
CA PHE A 73 -7.60 -3.86 -10.67
C PHE A 73 -6.83 -3.52 -11.96
N PRO A 74 -5.77 -4.28 -12.30
CA PRO A 74 -5.00 -4.06 -13.53
C PRO A 74 -5.80 -4.34 -14.81
N ASP A 75 -6.70 -5.31 -14.74
CA ASP A 75 -7.29 -6.03 -15.88
C ASP A 75 -8.82 -5.95 -15.94
N ARG A 76 -9.45 -5.22 -15.01
CA ARG A 76 -10.90 -5.06 -14.97
C ARG A 76 -11.34 -3.72 -14.39
N ASN A 77 -12.62 -3.43 -14.60
CA ASN A 77 -13.24 -2.23 -14.08
C ASN A 77 -13.19 -2.18 -12.54
N PRO A 78 -13.00 -0.98 -11.95
CA PRO A 78 -13.02 -0.83 -10.51
C PRO A 78 -14.37 -1.25 -9.94
N ILE A 79 -14.36 -1.93 -8.79
CA ILE A 79 -15.58 -2.32 -8.10
C ILE A 79 -15.76 -1.48 -6.83
N MET A 80 -17.01 -1.23 -6.48
CA MET A 80 -17.40 -0.71 -5.18
C MET A 80 -18.00 -1.84 -4.36
N LEU A 81 -17.50 -2.02 -3.14
CA LEU A 81 -18.13 -2.96 -2.22
C LEU A 81 -19.43 -2.34 -1.68
N PRO A 82 -20.50 -3.14 -1.51
CA PRO A 82 -21.73 -2.66 -0.90
C PRO A 82 -21.47 -2.05 0.49
N PRO A 83 -22.26 -1.04 0.90
CA PRO A 83 -22.24 -0.57 2.28
C PRO A 83 -22.40 -1.75 3.26
N LYS A 84 -21.69 -1.70 4.39
CA LYS A 84 -21.68 -2.74 5.43
C LYS A 84 -21.10 -4.10 5.04
N ASN A 85 -20.47 -4.24 3.87
CA ASN A 85 -19.77 -5.46 3.52
C ASN A 85 -18.56 -5.70 4.48
N PRO A 86 -18.39 -6.90 5.08
CA PRO A 86 -17.29 -7.16 6.01
C PRO A 86 -15.90 -6.99 5.38
N VAL A 87 -15.75 -7.27 4.09
CA VAL A 87 -14.49 -7.08 3.34
C VAL A 87 -14.10 -5.60 3.29
N LEU A 88 -15.09 -4.71 3.18
CA LEU A 88 -14.85 -3.27 3.18
C LEU A 88 -14.24 -2.81 4.51
N TYR A 89 -14.75 -3.31 5.64
CA TYR A 89 -14.19 -3.00 6.97
C TYR A 89 -12.81 -3.61 7.18
N PHE A 90 -12.59 -4.83 6.69
CA PHE A 90 -11.28 -5.47 6.74
C PHE A 90 -10.22 -4.66 5.97
N ILE A 91 -10.55 -4.23 4.75
CA ILE A 91 -9.67 -3.41 3.92
C ILE A 91 -9.41 -2.04 4.56
N GLN A 92 -10.42 -1.42 5.19
CA GLN A 92 -10.21 -0.18 5.94
C GLN A 92 -9.19 -0.37 7.07
N ARG A 93 -9.33 -1.43 7.88
CA ARG A 93 -8.36 -1.73 8.95
C ARG A 93 -6.93 -1.93 8.43
N LEU A 94 -6.77 -2.62 7.30
CA LEU A 94 -5.45 -2.79 6.68
C LEU A 94 -4.84 -1.45 6.25
N ARG A 95 -5.65 -0.54 5.71
CA ARG A 95 -5.20 0.81 5.33
C ARG A 95 -4.87 1.65 6.54
N ASP A 96 -5.71 1.63 7.57
CA ASP A 96 -5.46 2.35 8.82
C ASP A 96 -4.15 1.88 9.46
N GLU A 97 -3.88 0.58 9.43
CA GLU A 97 -2.64 0.01 9.97
C GLU A 97 -1.41 0.39 9.14
N ALA A 98 -1.51 0.36 7.81
CA ALA A 98 -0.45 0.84 6.92
C ALA A 98 -0.19 2.35 7.10
N HIS A 99 -1.25 3.13 7.29
CA HIS A 99 -1.17 4.56 7.53
C HIS A 99 -0.53 4.88 8.89
N ARG A 100 -0.98 4.20 9.96
CA ARG A 100 -0.38 4.30 11.30
C ARG A 100 1.12 4.00 11.25
N PHE A 101 1.50 2.88 10.61
CA PHE A 101 2.91 2.50 10.48
C PHE A 101 3.73 3.57 9.74
N ALA A 102 3.18 4.14 8.66
CA ALA A 102 3.85 5.21 7.93
C ALA A 102 4.00 6.49 8.76
N LEU A 103 2.98 6.87 9.52
CA LEU A 103 3.02 8.03 10.42
C LEU A 103 4.06 7.83 11.54
N GLU A 104 4.09 6.66 12.16
CA GLU A 104 5.09 6.32 13.17
C GLU A 104 6.51 6.44 12.60
N ALA A 105 6.77 5.89 11.41
CA ALA A 105 8.08 5.98 10.79
C ALA A 105 8.50 7.44 10.53
N ILE A 106 7.55 8.31 10.15
CA ILE A 106 7.81 9.75 9.99
C ILE A 106 8.10 10.40 11.33
N GLU A 107 7.31 10.12 12.37
CA GLU A 107 7.53 10.68 13.71
C GLU A 107 8.92 10.34 14.24
N HIS A 108 9.37 9.09 14.09
CA HIS A 108 10.70 8.66 14.52
C HIS A 108 11.83 9.25 13.67
N ALA A 109 11.57 9.58 12.40
CA ALA A 109 12.55 10.18 11.50
C ALA A 109 12.69 11.70 11.65
N VAL A 110 11.73 12.37 12.28
CA VAL A 110 11.81 13.81 12.59
C VAL A 110 12.70 13.99 13.83
N PRO A 111 13.81 14.74 13.75
CA PRO A 111 14.58 15.09 14.95
C PRO A 111 13.66 15.84 15.91
N LYS A 112 13.51 15.37 17.16
CA LYS A 112 12.87 16.17 18.22
C LYS A 112 13.65 17.49 18.32
N LYS A 113 13.10 18.58 17.75
CA LYS A 113 13.71 19.91 17.86
C LYS A 113 14.02 20.16 19.33
N LEU A 114 15.27 20.58 19.58
CA LEU A 114 15.77 21.07 20.86
C LEU A 114 14.66 21.78 21.64
N GLY A 115 14.35 21.25 22.82
CA GLY A 115 13.45 21.90 23.76
C GLY A 115 14.04 23.26 24.15
N ILE A 116 13.39 24.34 23.72
CA ILE A 116 13.58 25.62 24.38
C ILE A 116 12.83 25.52 25.71
N PRO A 117 13.51 25.58 26.87
CA PRO A 117 12.84 25.40 28.15
C PRO A 117 11.86 26.54 28.42
N SER A 118 10.78 26.28 29.17
CA SER A 118 9.68 27.24 29.37
C SER A 118 10.07 28.51 30.14
N TRP A 119 11.28 28.60 30.70
CA TRP A 119 11.79 29.79 31.37
C TRP A 119 12.35 30.86 30.41
N MET A 120 12.39 30.58 29.10
CA MET A 120 12.75 31.54 28.05
C MET A 120 11.54 32.33 27.49
N LYS A 121 10.42 32.41 28.22
CA LYS A 121 9.28 33.30 27.93
C LYS A 121 9.06 34.28 29.07
#